data_AF-A0AAD1ZQ80-F1
#
_entry.id   AF-A0AAD1ZQ80-F1
#
_cell.length_a   1.000
_cell.length_b   1.000
_cell.length_c   1.000
_cell.angle_alpha   90.00
_cell.angle_beta   90.00
_cell.angle_gamma   90.00
#
_symmetry.space_group_name_H-M   'P 1'
#
loop_
_entity.id
_entity.type
_entity.pdbx_description
1 polymer ?
#
loop_
_entity_poly.entity_id
_entity_poly.type
_entity_poly.pdbx_seq_one_letter_code
_entity_poly.pdbx_strand_id
1 'polypeptide(L)'
;MFQVKSRNSRRNETLQAQSSLPLGQFKGVVKMATVPGQLIWEIVKKNNSFLVKEFGNGTAGVVFSKEPNNLCNLHSYKHSGLANKKTVTIQPGKDHSVLLATTKTKKQNKPASLLNKSVMKKQFSRMAKAVSNQVADNYYRPDLKKAALARLSVVNRSLKVAKSGPKKKNRQAVKIPGRK
;
A
#
# COMPACT_ATOMS: atom_id res chain seq x y z
N MET A 1 -82.16 -41.19 26.30
CA MET A 1 -83.37 -40.61 25.65
C MET A 1 -83.24 -39.10 25.70
N PHE A 2 -83.20 -38.46 24.52
CA PHE A 2 -83.58 -37.07 24.17
C PHE A 2 -83.08 -35.87 25.01
N GLN A 3 -82.82 -34.65 24.50
CA GLN A 3 -82.41 -34.07 23.22
C GLN A 3 -82.25 -32.54 23.49
N VAL A 4 -81.17 -31.93 22.99
CA VAL A 4 -81.03 -30.56 22.40
C VAL A 4 -81.42 -29.29 23.19
N LYS A 5 -80.50 -28.29 23.17
CA LYS A 5 -80.68 -26.88 22.70
C LYS A 5 -79.34 -26.13 22.82
N SER A 6 -78.61 -25.87 21.74
CA SER A 6 -78.66 -24.66 20.90
C SER A 6 -78.35 -23.35 21.64
N ARG A 7 -77.22 -22.70 21.29
CA ARG A 7 -77.15 -21.32 20.71
C ARG A 7 -75.73 -20.73 20.71
N ASN A 8 -75.31 -20.30 19.52
CA ASN A 8 -74.32 -19.28 19.17
C ASN A 8 -73.96 -18.24 20.24
N SER A 9 -72.67 -17.92 20.41
CA SER A 9 -72.19 -16.51 20.45
C SER A 9 -70.67 -16.37 20.50
N ARG A 10 -70.13 -15.48 19.64
CA ARG A 10 -68.86 -14.73 19.78
C ARG A 10 -67.57 -15.55 19.64
N ARG A 11 -66.93 -15.64 18.45
CA ARG A 11 -66.15 -14.57 17.76
C ARG A 11 -65.44 -13.64 18.75
N ASN A 12 -64.13 -13.86 18.93
CA ASN A 12 -63.08 -12.84 18.93
C ASN A 12 -61.70 -13.52 19.04
N GLU A 13 -61.15 -13.96 17.92
CA GLU A 13 -59.70 -14.09 17.78
C GLU A 13 -59.23 -12.97 16.84
N THR A 14 -58.59 -11.98 17.45
CA THR A 14 -57.90 -10.89 16.77
C THR A 14 -56.71 -11.46 16.00
N LEU A 15 -56.87 -11.63 14.68
CA LEU A 15 -55.76 -11.75 13.75
C LEU A 15 -55.01 -10.41 13.72
N GLN A 16 -53.97 -10.27 14.54
CA GLN A 16 -52.95 -9.25 14.28
C GLN A 16 -52.02 -9.77 13.18
N ALA A 17 -52.05 -9.05 12.07
CA ALA A 17 -51.25 -9.26 10.88
C ALA A 17 -49.75 -9.28 11.20
N GLN A 18 -49.10 -10.41 10.93
CA GLN A 18 -47.67 -10.45 10.67
C GLN A 18 -47.44 -10.01 9.22
N SER A 19 -47.08 -8.75 8.99
CA SER A 19 -46.30 -8.38 7.80
C SER A 19 -45.73 -6.96 7.92
N SER A 20 -44.45 -6.89 8.32
CA SER A 20 -43.53 -5.88 7.79
C SER A 20 -42.12 -6.27 8.20
N LEU A 21 -41.49 -7.15 7.41
CA LEU A 21 -40.04 -7.29 7.46
C LEU A 21 -39.43 -6.02 6.85
N PRO A 22 -38.51 -5.33 7.54
CA PRO A 22 -37.86 -4.16 6.98
C PRO A 22 -37.01 -4.60 5.79
N LEU A 23 -37.24 -3.96 4.63
CA LEU A 23 -36.36 -4.06 3.47
C LEU A 23 -34.97 -3.57 3.87
N GLY A 24 -34.13 -4.50 4.30
CA GLY A 24 -32.72 -4.30 4.50
C GLY A 24 -32.13 -3.77 3.21
N GLN A 25 -31.74 -2.51 3.23
CA GLN A 25 -31.12 -1.83 2.11
C GLN A 25 -29.73 -2.45 1.91
N PHE A 26 -29.67 -3.57 1.19
CA PHE A 26 -28.43 -4.12 0.68
C PHE A 26 -27.85 -3.09 -0.28
N LYS A 27 -27.01 -2.19 0.25
CA LYS A 27 -26.05 -1.43 -0.55
C LYS A 27 -25.08 -2.44 -1.14
N GLY A 28 -25.52 -3.10 -2.22
CA GLY A 28 -24.67 -3.86 -3.11
C GLY A 28 -23.60 -2.91 -3.62
N VAL A 29 -22.43 -2.96 -3.00
CA VAL A 29 -21.24 -2.36 -3.58
C VAL A 29 -21.00 -3.12 -4.87
N VAL A 30 -21.36 -2.50 -6.00
CA VAL A 30 -21.01 -3.00 -7.33
C VAL A 30 -19.52 -3.27 -7.32
N LYS A 31 -19.14 -4.56 -7.28
CA LYS A 31 -17.76 -4.99 -7.48
C LYS A 31 -17.45 -4.73 -8.94
N MET A 32 -16.95 -3.53 -9.25
CA MET A 32 -16.34 -3.27 -10.55
C MET A 32 -15.33 -4.38 -10.84
N ALA A 33 -15.38 -4.93 -12.06
CA ALA A 33 -14.47 -5.96 -12.53
C ALA A 33 -13.03 -5.48 -12.32
N THR A 34 -12.39 -5.99 -11.28
CA THR A 34 -11.01 -5.66 -10.97
C THR A 34 -10.17 -6.37 -12.01
N VAL A 35 -9.68 -5.60 -12.98
CA VAL A 35 -8.77 -6.09 -14.02
C VAL A 35 -7.66 -6.90 -13.35
N PRO A 36 -7.39 -8.13 -13.80
CA PRO A 36 -6.35 -8.95 -13.20
C PRO A 36 -5.01 -8.23 -13.31
N GLY A 37 -4.23 -8.24 -12.23
CA GLY A 37 -2.95 -7.52 -12.17
C GLY A 37 -1.98 -7.94 -13.26
N GLN A 38 -2.05 -9.20 -13.70
CA GLN A 38 -1.28 -9.73 -14.83
C GLN A 38 -1.63 -9.02 -16.15
N LEU A 39 -2.90 -8.79 -16.44
CA LEU A 39 -3.31 -8.05 -17.65
C LEU A 39 -2.83 -6.60 -17.61
N ILE A 40 -2.96 -5.95 -16.46
CA ILE A 40 -2.42 -4.60 -16.26
C ILE A 40 -0.91 -4.60 -16.52
N TRP A 41 -0.18 -5.58 -15.99
CA TRP A 41 1.26 -5.73 -16.21
C TRP A 41 1.62 -5.89 -17.69
N GLU A 42 0.90 -6.75 -18.42
CA GLU A 42 1.12 -6.96 -19.84
C GLU A 42 0.99 -5.65 -20.65
N ILE A 43 0.07 -4.77 -20.24
CA ILE A 43 -0.12 -3.45 -20.84
C ILE A 43 1.02 -2.49 -20.44
N VAL A 44 1.32 -2.37 -19.15
CA VAL A 44 2.27 -1.36 -18.64
C VAL A 44 3.75 -1.78 -18.75
N LYS A 45 4.05 -3.05 -19.04
CA LYS A 45 5.45 -3.53 -19.06
C LYS A 45 6.28 -2.91 -20.18
N LYS A 46 5.66 -2.55 -21.31
CA LYS A 46 6.37 -1.95 -22.47
C LYS A 46 6.17 -0.44 -22.57
N ASN A 47 5.01 0.07 -22.16
CA ASN A 47 4.62 1.47 -22.34
C ASN A 47 4.09 2.05 -21.03
N ASN A 48 4.97 2.72 -20.29
CA ASN A 48 4.64 3.38 -19.02
C ASN A 48 5.41 4.70 -18.95
N SER A 49 4.75 5.80 -18.59
CA SER A 49 5.37 7.12 -18.44
C SER A 49 6.41 7.17 -17.32
N PHE A 50 6.34 6.24 -16.36
CA PHE A 50 7.32 6.10 -15.29
C PHE A 50 8.54 5.27 -15.68
N LEU A 51 8.56 4.69 -16.89
CA LEU A 51 9.65 3.84 -17.35
C LEU A 51 10.89 4.67 -17.65
N VAL A 52 12.00 4.30 -17.04
CA VAL A 52 13.30 4.92 -17.30
C VAL A 52 14.25 3.82 -17.72
N LYS A 53 14.56 3.80 -19.01
CA LYS A 53 15.53 2.87 -19.59
C LYS A 53 16.89 3.53 -19.53
N GLU A 54 17.71 3.12 -18.57
CA GLU A 54 19.09 3.55 -18.51
C GLU A 54 19.94 2.47 -19.17
N PHE A 55 20.64 2.85 -20.24
CA PHE A 55 21.67 2.01 -20.82
C PHE A 55 22.92 2.17 -19.95
N GLY A 56 23.31 1.11 -19.23
CA GLY A 56 24.58 1.08 -18.53
C GLY A 56 25.75 0.91 -19.51
N ASN A 57 26.98 1.08 -19.00
CA ASN A 57 28.22 0.77 -19.72
C ASN A 57 28.39 -0.78 -19.91
N GLY A 58 27.46 -1.45 -20.60
CA GLY A 58 27.49 -2.90 -20.86
C GLY A 58 26.21 -3.50 -21.46
N THR A 59 26.17 -4.83 -21.60
CA THR A 59 25.11 -5.63 -22.29
C THR A 59 23.77 -5.77 -21.55
N ALA A 60 23.68 -5.36 -20.29
CA ALA A 60 22.45 -5.45 -19.49
C ALA A 60 21.86 -4.05 -19.23
N GLY A 61 20.93 -3.61 -20.09
CA GLY A 61 20.14 -2.40 -19.83
C GLY A 61 19.24 -2.60 -18.61
N VAL A 62 19.43 -1.79 -17.57
CA VAL A 62 18.58 -1.86 -16.37
C VAL A 62 17.38 -0.96 -16.57
N VAL A 63 16.19 -1.56 -16.44
CA VAL A 63 14.93 -0.84 -16.59
C VAL A 63 14.40 -0.43 -15.23
N PHE A 64 14.42 0.86 -14.96
CA PHE A 64 13.91 1.45 -13.74
C PHE A 64 12.48 1.96 -13.92
N SER A 65 11.78 2.11 -12.80
CA SER A 65 10.46 2.73 -12.73
C SER A 65 10.44 3.81 -11.65
N LYS A 66 9.97 5.01 -12.04
CA LYS A 66 9.74 6.17 -11.17
C LYS A 66 8.36 6.15 -10.49
N GLU A 67 7.67 5.00 -10.50
CA GLU A 67 6.37 4.87 -9.84
C GLU A 67 6.47 5.21 -8.33
N PRO A 68 5.56 6.06 -7.79
CA PRO A 68 5.57 6.40 -6.37
C PRO A 68 5.28 5.20 -5.48
N ASN A 69 4.64 4.16 -6.03
CA ASN A 69 4.20 2.95 -5.34
C ASN A 69 5.16 1.75 -5.44
N ASN A 70 6.45 2.01 -5.68
CA ASN A 70 7.49 0.98 -5.85
C ASN A 70 8.60 1.12 -4.80
N LEU A 71 8.89 0.03 -4.07
CA LEU A 71 9.93 -0.02 -3.03
C LEU A 71 11.36 0.07 -3.57
N CYS A 72 11.59 -0.60 -4.70
CA CYS A 72 12.92 -0.85 -5.24
C CYS A 72 13.21 -0.01 -6.49
N ASN A 73 12.24 0.77 -6.98
CA ASN A 73 12.30 1.50 -8.24
C ASN A 73 12.67 0.63 -9.45
N LEU A 74 12.49 -0.68 -9.35
CA LEU A 74 12.76 -1.65 -10.41
C LEU A 74 11.50 -1.90 -11.22
N HIS A 75 11.61 -1.91 -12.54
CA HIS A 75 10.50 -2.25 -13.42
C HIS A 75 10.28 -3.76 -13.45
N SER A 76 9.53 -4.26 -12.46
CA SER A 76 9.20 -5.69 -12.33
C SER A 76 7.78 -5.83 -11.79
N TYR A 77 7.08 -6.88 -12.23
CA TYR A 77 5.72 -7.16 -11.79
C TYR A 77 5.61 -7.21 -10.26
N LYS A 78 6.60 -7.79 -9.57
CA LYS A 78 6.60 -7.92 -8.10
C LYS A 78 6.57 -6.58 -7.39
N HIS A 79 7.21 -5.57 -7.97
CA HIS A 79 7.41 -4.26 -7.35
C HIS A 79 6.54 -3.15 -7.96
N SER A 80 5.83 -3.43 -9.06
CA SER A 80 4.93 -2.46 -9.69
C SER A 80 3.76 -2.13 -8.78
N GLY A 81 3.52 -0.83 -8.60
CA GLY A 81 2.45 -0.33 -7.76
C GLY A 81 1.12 -0.14 -8.49
N LEU A 82 1.17 -0.14 -9.83
CA LEU A 82 0.00 -0.01 -10.70
C LEU A 82 -0.69 -1.36 -10.95
N ALA A 83 0.11 -2.42 -11.10
CA ALA A 83 -0.42 -3.75 -11.38
C ALA A 83 -0.89 -4.49 -10.12
N ASN A 84 -0.28 -4.21 -8.95
CA ASN A 84 -0.57 -4.93 -7.72
C ASN A 84 -1.62 -4.21 -6.85
N LYS A 85 -2.60 -4.96 -6.35
CA LYS A 85 -3.61 -4.47 -5.40
C LYS A 85 -3.00 -4.11 -4.04
N LYS A 86 -1.98 -4.87 -3.63
CA LYS A 86 -1.24 -4.69 -2.37
C LYS A 86 0.15 -4.16 -2.65
N THR A 87 0.43 -2.96 -2.17
CA THR A 87 1.72 -2.29 -2.30
C THR A 87 2.10 -1.69 -0.96
N VAL A 88 3.40 -1.62 -0.76
CA VAL A 88 4.01 -0.92 0.37
C VAL A 88 4.85 0.17 -0.27
N THR A 89 5.06 1.28 0.44
CA THR A 89 5.95 2.35 0.03
C THR A 89 6.59 2.98 1.24
N ILE A 90 7.84 3.40 1.09
CA ILE A 90 8.56 4.13 2.13
C ILE A 90 9.12 5.38 1.48
N GLN A 91 8.66 6.52 1.95
CA GLN A 91 9.03 7.83 1.44
C GLN A 91 9.59 8.68 2.59
N PRO A 92 10.55 9.59 2.32
CA PRO A 92 10.88 10.63 3.29
C PRO A 92 9.66 11.56 3.46
N GLY A 93 9.32 11.86 4.70
CA GLY A 93 8.29 12.84 5.05
C GLY A 93 8.89 14.21 5.36
N LYS A 94 8.00 15.16 5.66
CA LYS A 94 8.40 16.50 6.13
C LYS A 94 9.03 16.38 7.52
N ASP A 95 10.04 17.21 7.80
CA ASP A 95 10.70 17.31 9.12
C ASP A 95 11.43 16.04 9.58
N HIS A 96 12.20 15.41 8.69
CA HIS A 96 12.96 14.17 8.98
C HIS A 96 12.13 13.00 9.50
N SER A 97 10.86 12.95 9.08
CA SER A 97 9.99 11.82 9.33
C SER A 97 10.08 10.79 8.19
N VAL A 98 9.67 9.56 8.45
CA VAL A 98 9.51 8.54 7.41
C VAL A 98 8.02 8.27 7.22
N LEU A 99 7.55 8.39 5.99
CA LEU A 99 6.21 8.03 5.57
C LEU A 99 6.20 6.56 5.11
N LEU A 100 5.39 5.74 5.77
CA LEU A 100 5.05 4.40 5.32
C LEU A 100 3.63 4.43 4.76
N ALA A 101 3.48 4.14 3.46
CA ALA A 101 2.16 4.02 2.85
C ALA A 101 1.87 2.60 2.39
N THR A 102 0.67 2.11 2.67
CA THR A 102 0.15 0.83 2.20
C THR A 102 -1.14 1.03 1.41
N THR A 103 -1.41 0.20 0.41
CA THR A 103 -2.65 0.34 -0.37
C THR A 103 -3.84 -0.36 0.28
N LYS A 104 -5.00 0.30 0.24
CA LYS A 104 -6.28 -0.29 0.65
C LYS A 104 -6.88 -1.10 -0.50
N THR A 105 -7.02 -2.41 -0.31
CA THR A 105 -7.56 -3.32 -1.33
C THR A 105 -9.03 -3.02 -1.69
N LYS A 106 -9.80 -2.44 -0.78
CA LYS A 106 -11.22 -2.09 -0.98
C LYS A 106 -11.44 -0.76 -1.74
N LYS A 107 -10.39 0.02 -2.01
CA LYS A 107 -10.49 1.39 -2.57
C LYS A 107 -9.69 1.57 -3.87
N GLN A 108 -9.47 0.48 -4.62
CA GLN A 108 -8.68 0.50 -5.85
C GLN A 108 -9.23 1.44 -6.92
N ASN A 109 -10.55 1.63 -6.98
CA ASN A 109 -11.22 2.54 -7.89
C ASN A 109 -11.17 4.02 -7.45
N LYS A 110 -10.59 4.33 -6.29
CA LYS A 110 -10.54 5.69 -5.73
C LYS A 110 -9.10 6.09 -5.46
N PRO A 111 -8.36 6.55 -6.48
CA PRO A 111 -6.92 6.86 -6.36
C PRO A 111 -6.63 7.86 -5.23
N ALA A 112 -7.50 8.85 -5.02
CA ALA A 112 -7.37 9.83 -3.94
C ALA A 112 -7.38 9.23 -2.52
N SER A 113 -8.10 8.12 -2.30
CA SER A 113 -8.25 7.46 -0.99
C SER A 113 -7.56 6.10 -0.89
N LEU A 114 -6.75 5.78 -1.91
CA LEU A 114 -6.14 4.47 -2.10
C LEU A 114 -5.06 4.17 -1.05
N LEU A 115 -4.28 5.18 -0.69
CA LEU A 115 -3.13 5.05 0.20
C LEU A 115 -3.52 5.26 1.66
N ASN A 116 -3.12 4.33 2.51
CA ASN A 116 -3.05 4.52 3.95
C ASN A 116 -1.65 5.01 4.31
N LYS A 117 -1.51 6.31 4.63
CA LYS A 117 -0.21 6.93 4.95
C LYS A 117 -0.04 7.00 6.46
N SER A 118 1.09 6.49 6.96
CA SER A 118 1.49 6.60 8.36
C SER A 118 2.82 7.34 8.44
N VAL A 119 2.85 8.43 9.22
CA VAL A 119 4.07 9.21 9.49
C VAL A 119 4.74 8.64 10.72
N MET A 120 6.00 8.22 10.60
CA MET A 120 6.80 7.74 11.72
C MET A 120 7.93 8.74 12.02
N LYS A 121 7.93 9.28 13.25
CA LYS A 121 8.97 10.17 13.80
C LYS A 121 9.80 9.48 14.89
N LYS A 122 9.95 8.16 14.81
CA LYS A 122 10.56 7.33 15.88
C LYS A 122 12.03 7.04 15.60
N GLN A 123 12.73 6.53 16.61
CA GLN A 123 14.08 5.97 16.47
C GLN A 123 14.10 4.81 15.45
N PHE A 124 15.23 4.61 14.79
CA PHE A 124 15.37 3.64 13.69
C PHE A 124 14.92 2.22 14.06
N SER A 125 15.32 1.70 15.23
CA SER A 125 14.92 0.36 15.65
C SER A 125 13.40 0.22 15.79
N ARG A 126 12.74 1.24 16.37
CA ARG A 126 11.28 1.27 16.51
C ARG A 126 10.58 1.40 15.15
N MET A 127 11.15 2.16 14.20
CA MET A 127 10.63 2.23 12.83
C MET A 127 10.77 0.91 12.09
N ALA A 128 11.93 0.24 12.18
CA ALA A 128 12.16 -1.05 11.54
C ALA A 128 11.22 -2.14 12.08
N LYS A 129 10.96 -2.13 13.40
CA LYS A 129 9.97 -2.99 14.03
C LYS A 129 8.56 -2.68 13.51
N ALA A 130 8.15 -1.40 13.49
CA ALA A 130 6.84 -1.02 12.98
C ALA A 130 6.62 -1.44 11.51
N VAL A 131 7.63 -1.23 10.65
CA VAL A 131 7.58 -1.68 9.24
C VAL A 131 7.49 -3.20 9.15
N SER A 132 8.30 -3.93 9.93
CA SER A 132 8.26 -5.40 9.95
C SER A 132 6.89 -5.91 10.37
N ASN A 133 6.30 -5.32 11.41
CA ASN A 133 4.99 -5.72 11.89
C ASN A 133 3.89 -5.43 10.86
N GLN A 134 3.93 -4.28 10.19
CA GLN A 134 2.94 -3.95 9.17
C GLN A 134 3.05 -4.81 7.91
N VAL A 135 4.25 -5.24 7.54
CA VAL A 135 4.51 -5.98 6.29
C VAL A 135 4.42 -7.49 6.48
N ALA A 136 4.97 -8.01 7.58
CA ALA A 136 5.09 -9.43 7.88
C ALA A 136 4.03 -9.92 8.87
N ASP A 137 3.88 -9.27 10.04
CA ASP A 137 2.99 -9.79 11.10
C ASP A 137 1.50 -9.63 10.74
N ASN A 138 1.15 -8.61 9.95
CA ASN A 138 -0.20 -8.48 9.36
C ASN A 138 -0.40 -9.36 8.12
N TYR A 139 0.55 -10.24 7.78
CA TYR A 139 0.56 -11.10 6.58
C TYR A 139 0.21 -10.33 5.29
N TYR A 140 0.65 -9.06 5.21
CA TYR A 140 0.26 -8.20 4.11
C TYR A 140 1.02 -8.59 2.83
N ARG A 141 2.36 -8.55 2.89
CA ARG A 141 3.31 -8.91 1.83
C ARG A 141 4.70 -9.26 2.42
N PRO A 142 4.87 -10.44 3.04
CA PRO A 142 6.13 -10.81 3.69
C PRO A 142 7.31 -10.87 2.69
N ASP A 143 7.02 -11.09 1.40
CA ASP A 143 7.98 -11.06 0.30
C ASP A 143 8.71 -9.73 0.14
N LEU A 144 8.08 -8.62 0.56
CA LEU A 144 8.62 -7.27 0.48
C LEU A 144 9.35 -6.84 1.76
N LYS A 145 9.37 -7.65 2.82
CA LYS A 145 9.98 -7.28 4.12
C LYS A 145 11.43 -6.81 3.97
N LYS A 146 12.26 -7.59 3.26
CA LYS A 146 13.68 -7.27 3.05
C LYS A 146 13.85 -5.96 2.28
N ALA A 147 13.10 -5.77 1.21
CA ALA A 147 13.12 -4.56 0.40
C ALA A 147 12.67 -3.32 1.22
N ALA A 148 11.66 -3.49 2.07
CA ALA A 148 11.12 -2.41 2.90
C ALA A 148 12.16 -1.94 3.92
N LEU A 149 12.83 -2.87 4.60
CA LEU A 149 13.88 -2.55 5.57
C LEU A 149 15.10 -1.91 4.91
N ALA A 150 15.50 -2.39 3.73
CA ALA A 150 16.59 -1.80 2.97
C ALA A 150 16.28 -0.34 2.60
N ARG A 151 15.07 -0.08 2.05
CA ARG A 151 14.64 1.29 1.70
C ARG A 151 14.56 2.19 2.94
N LEU A 152 14.02 1.68 4.06
CA LEU A 152 13.98 2.41 5.32
C LEU A 152 15.38 2.83 5.79
N SER A 153 16.36 1.94 5.71
CA SER A 153 17.75 2.23 6.09
C SER A 153 18.34 3.35 5.22
N VAL A 154 18.16 3.27 3.90
CA VAL A 154 18.63 4.29 2.95
C VAL A 154 17.97 5.65 3.22
N VAL A 155 16.64 5.67 3.40
CA VAL A 155 15.91 6.91 3.73
C VAL A 155 16.41 7.48 5.06
N ASN A 156 16.53 6.67 6.10
CA ASN A 156 17.02 7.15 7.39
C ASN A 156 18.46 7.68 7.32
N ARG A 157 19.34 7.02 6.53
CA ARG A 157 20.70 7.52 6.26
C ARG A 157 20.65 8.89 5.56
N SER A 158 19.80 9.06 4.55
CA SER A 158 19.65 10.34 3.85
C SER A 158 19.16 11.46 4.77
N LEU A 159 18.23 11.15 5.68
CA LEU A 159 17.71 12.11 6.66
C LEU A 159 18.78 12.54 7.67
N LYS A 160 19.67 11.62 8.09
CA LYS A 160 20.81 11.95 8.95
C LYS A 160 21.83 12.85 8.25
N VAL A 161 22.14 12.57 6.98
CA VAL A 161 23.04 13.42 6.17
C VAL A 161 22.48 14.82 5.99
N ALA A 162 21.17 14.94 5.72
CA ALA A 162 20.51 16.24 5.61
C ALA A 162 20.58 17.04 6.92
N LYS A 163 20.49 16.37 8.08
CA LYS A 163 20.69 17.02 9.39
C LYS A 163 22.12 17.48 9.64
N SER A 164 23.11 16.71 9.20
CA SER A 164 24.53 17.02 9.44
C SER A 164 25.08 18.09 8.49
N GLY A 165 24.33 18.48 7.46
CA GLY A 165 24.80 19.38 6.41
C GLY A 165 25.84 18.73 5.47
N PRO A 166 26.21 19.41 4.37
CA PRO A 166 27.26 18.93 3.47
C PRO A 166 28.60 18.94 4.21
N LYS A 167 29.21 17.76 4.36
CA LYS A 167 30.57 17.64 4.90
C LYS A 167 31.54 18.36 3.96
N LYS A 168 32.03 19.53 4.37
CA LYS A 168 33.07 20.28 3.66
C LYS A 168 34.31 19.37 3.58
N LYS A 169 34.57 18.79 2.40
CA LYS A 169 35.74 17.94 2.18
C LYS A 169 36.96 18.86 2.33
N ASN A 170 37.82 18.60 3.32
CA ASN A 170 39.07 19.33 3.48
C ASN A 170 39.98 18.96 2.29
N ARG A 171 39.91 19.76 1.22
CA ARG A 171 40.78 19.64 0.05
C ARG A 171 42.14 20.26 0.41
N GLN A 172 42.85 19.68 1.37
CA GLN A 172 44.26 20.00 1.49
C GLN A 172 44.96 19.35 0.31
N ALA A 173 45.64 20.19 -0.49
CA ALA A 173 46.49 19.72 -1.56
C ALA A 173 47.55 18.80 -0.93
N VAL A 174 47.58 17.54 -1.36
CA VAL A 174 48.69 16.64 -1.05
C VAL A 174 49.90 17.26 -1.75
N LYS A 175 50.78 17.95 -0.99
CA LYS A 175 52.08 18.39 -1.50
C LYS A 175 52.84 17.12 -1.88
N ILE A 176 52.94 16.84 -3.17
CA ILE A 176 53.83 15.82 -3.71
C ILE A 176 55.25 16.35 -3.41
N PRO A 177 56.06 15.70 -2.55
CA PRO A 177 57.44 16.12 -2.37
C PRO A 177 58.19 15.88 -3.69
N GLY A 178 58.71 16.96 -4.28
CA GLY A 178 59.47 16.91 -5.52
C GLY A 178 60.68 16.00 -5.37
N ARG A 179 60.83 15.08 -6.33
CA ARG A 179 62.01 14.24 -6.49
C ARG A 179 63.17 15.13 -6.95
N LYS A 180 64.19 15.25 -6.10
CA LYS A 180 65.50 15.84 -6.47
C LYS A 180 66.26 14.89 -7.36
#